data_AF-A0A844MBM6-F1
#
_entry.id   AF-A0A844MBM6-F1
#
_cell.length_a   1.000
_cell.length_b   1.000
_cell.length_c   1.000
_cell.angle_alpha   90.00
_cell.angle_beta   90.00
_cell.angle_gamma   90.00
#
_symmetry.space_group_name_H-M   'P 1'
#
loop_
_entity.id
_entity.type
_entity.pdbx_description
1 polymer ?
#
loop_
_entity_poly.entity_id
_entity_poly.type
_entity_poly.pdbx_seq_one_letter_code
_entity_poly.pdbx_strand_id
1 'polypeptide(L)'
;MNDRLVSVTPSLRRKLKSAFQQQFKSTEDFLLKWNQQADTLSKSPSEADIENILYSHTQSTCVYWIINGVCQLLLNRPYRDNSLKQVPLELKHKLRDKFHEQFKVRGQIAWGEFGVAWGRHLNDPDPPRHQTLRSFFANEERDSCEHWLVNGLCQLLLDCSFDEWMEQGLENCQKLLPGEFQSPIPNPLSSITPQIRLDTILWVGRTALVAKLEHQLQEDCRVLSIVGITGIGKTSLAMRLTLESSVAIRFQELYTVSVDRTLSNFLEVARQLLGESIAQEEKLQKEPDLLVQAVVNKLRSQPCLVILDMVEEILESDGEGSHQFSEPIFTKFFEQIVKAEQMPSRIVLTSQDLPPTIAEGRYPSRVHIERLKGLEETEALELFESWDVRIRGEVDLENLKRIIRVYEGHPLALRVIAGEIRMPPYNGDVQAYWYDYGDEITAVERMKGTSEEKSREDKPRIDRYSIGLTDLVKKRIDRTFTRLYKAEPLACLMLCQGAVYRRAVERSAWLLAIAEHSHEAQASAFQSLQRRFLLEEEYTERKVLYRPHSLIRRVALDRLAQLEVEVLPL
;
A
#
# COMPACT_ATOMS: atom_id res chain seq x y z
N MET A 1 -32.15 -0.79 -0.43
CA MET A 1 -31.12 0.26 -0.61
C MET A 1 -30.86 1.13 0.62
N ASN A 2 -31.85 1.45 1.46
CA ASN A 2 -31.67 2.41 2.56
C ASN A 2 -30.74 1.96 3.70
N ASP A 3 -30.65 0.66 3.98
CA ASP A 3 -29.82 0.12 5.08
C ASP A 3 -28.38 -0.23 4.67
N ARG A 4 -27.95 0.17 3.45
CA ARG A 4 -26.57 -0.08 2.99
C ARG A 4 -25.57 0.79 3.75
N LEU A 5 -24.39 0.23 4.05
CA LEU A 5 -23.29 1.01 4.62
C LEU A 5 -22.60 1.81 3.52
N VAL A 6 -22.38 3.10 3.79
CA VAL A 6 -21.69 4.03 2.90
C VAL A 6 -20.57 4.75 3.65
N SER A 7 -19.52 5.13 2.92
CA SER A 7 -18.33 5.74 3.50
C SER A 7 -18.53 7.21 3.85
N VAL A 8 -18.26 7.61 5.10
CA VAL A 8 -18.27 9.03 5.48
C VAL A 8 -16.86 9.59 5.36
N THR A 9 -16.61 10.35 4.30
CA THR A 9 -15.27 10.95 4.08
C THR A 9 -14.93 11.99 5.15
N PRO A 10 -13.66 12.15 5.54
CA PRO A 10 -13.24 13.18 6.51
C PRO A 10 -13.60 14.61 6.09
N SER A 11 -13.65 14.89 4.78
CA SER A 11 -14.05 16.20 4.24
C SER A 11 -15.54 16.46 4.40
N LEU A 12 -16.39 15.45 4.16
CA LEU A 12 -17.82 15.54 4.44
C LEU A 12 -18.07 15.71 5.95
N ARG A 13 -17.37 14.92 6.79
CA ARG A 13 -17.48 15.01 8.26
C ARG A 13 -17.16 16.41 8.78
N ARG A 14 -16.09 17.05 8.29
CA ARG A 14 -15.76 18.44 8.65
C ARG A 14 -16.86 19.43 8.25
N LYS A 15 -17.43 19.27 7.04
CA LYS A 15 -18.55 20.13 6.57
C LYS A 15 -19.81 19.93 7.41
N LEU A 16 -20.17 18.68 7.72
CA LEU A 16 -21.31 18.36 8.57
C LEU A 16 -21.11 18.91 9.99
N LYS A 17 -19.93 18.72 10.59
CA LYS A 17 -19.59 19.27 11.91
C LYS A 17 -19.69 20.79 11.95
N SER A 18 -19.14 21.47 10.95
CA SER A 18 -19.21 22.93 10.85
C SER A 18 -20.65 23.43 10.66
N ALA A 19 -21.45 22.79 9.80
CA ALA A 19 -22.84 23.15 9.59
C ALA A 19 -23.71 22.86 10.83
N PHE A 20 -23.45 21.75 11.53
CA PHE A 20 -24.13 21.38 12.76
C PHE A 20 -23.89 22.44 13.86
N GLN A 21 -22.63 22.82 14.10
CA GLN A 21 -22.26 23.84 15.09
C GLN A 21 -22.84 25.23 14.79
N GLN A 22 -23.11 25.54 13.51
CA GLN A 22 -23.73 26.81 13.11
C GLN A 22 -25.26 26.80 13.28
N GLN A 23 -25.91 25.65 13.15
CA GLN A 23 -27.37 25.55 13.06
C GLN A 23 -28.04 24.99 14.33
N PHE A 24 -27.32 24.25 15.18
CA PHE A 24 -27.87 23.55 16.34
C PHE A 24 -26.96 23.71 17.57
N LYS A 25 -27.57 23.77 18.77
CA LYS A 25 -26.83 23.91 20.04
C LYS A 25 -26.54 22.57 20.71
N SER A 26 -27.39 21.57 20.49
CA SER A 26 -27.23 20.21 21.02
C SER A 26 -27.69 19.15 20.00
N THR A 27 -27.31 17.89 20.24
CA THR A 27 -27.80 16.74 19.47
C THR A 27 -29.30 16.51 19.67
N GLU A 28 -29.81 16.83 20.87
CA GLU A 28 -31.26 16.81 21.16
C GLU A 28 -32.05 17.78 20.27
N ASP A 29 -31.56 19.02 20.10
CA ASP A 29 -32.20 20.02 19.23
C ASP A 29 -32.26 19.56 17.77
N PHE A 30 -31.19 18.90 17.31
CA PHE A 30 -31.10 18.33 15.97
C PHE A 30 -32.09 17.17 15.78
N LEU A 31 -32.18 16.24 16.74
CA LEU A 31 -33.12 15.13 16.71
C LEU A 31 -34.58 15.61 16.79
N LEU A 32 -34.86 16.68 17.53
CA LEU A 32 -36.19 17.29 17.56
C LEU A 32 -36.61 17.80 16.17
N LYS A 33 -35.70 18.46 15.45
CA LYS A 33 -35.95 18.92 14.07
C LYS A 33 -36.03 17.76 13.08
N TRP A 34 -35.24 16.71 13.27
CA TRP A 34 -35.35 15.47 12.50
C TRP A 34 -36.75 14.85 12.63
N ASN A 35 -37.26 14.75 13.87
CA ASN A 35 -38.57 14.17 14.14
C ASN A 35 -39.73 15.01 13.59
N GLN A 36 -39.56 16.33 13.46
CA GLN A 36 -40.52 17.21 12.77
C GLN A 36 -40.57 16.96 11.25
N GLN A 37 -39.54 16.33 10.68
CA GLN A 37 -39.43 15.97 9.25
C GLN A 37 -39.43 14.44 9.04
N ALA A 38 -39.94 13.67 10.00
CA ALA A 38 -39.92 12.21 9.99
C ALA A 38 -40.64 11.59 8.79
N ASP A 39 -41.69 12.24 8.28
CA ASP A 39 -42.43 11.81 7.08
C ASP A 39 -41.56 11.80 5.82
N THR A 40 -40.47 12.59 5.79
CA THR A 40 -39.54 12.71 4.66
C THR A 40 -38.19 12.02 4.88
N LEU A 41 -37.70 11.93 6.13
CA LEU A 41 -36.32 11.52 6.44
C LEU A 41 -36.17 10.07 6.94
N SER A 42 -37.26 9.30 6.98
CA SER A 42 -37.30 7.92 7.50
C SER A 42 -37.17 7.86 9.04
N LYS A 43 -36.74 6.71 9.59
CA LYS A 43 -36.67 6.45 11.05
C LYS A 43 -35.80 7.49 11.79
N SER A 44 -36.04 7.67 13.09
CA SER A 44 -35.22 8.55 13.92
C SER A 44 -33.90 7.86 14.29
N PRO A 45 -32.72 8.46 14.02
CA PRO A 45 -31.43 7.91 14.40
C PRO A 45 -31.19 8.08 15.91
N SER A 46 -30.31 7.25 16.49
CA SER A 46 -29.93 7.43 17.89
C SER A 46 -28.96 8.61 18.04
N GLU A 47 -28.88 9.18 19.24
CA GLU A 47 -27.91 10.23 19.56
C GLU A 47 -26.47 9.75 19.30
N ALA A 48 -26.17 8.50 19.66
CA ALA A 48 -24.89 7.86 19.38
C ALA A 48 -24.58 7.77 17.87
N ASP A 49 -25.58 7.56 17.01
CA ASP A 49 -25.37 7.53 15.55
C ASP A 49 -24.95 8.90 15.02
N ILE A 50 -25.57 9.97 15.52
CA ILE A 50 -25.24 11.35 15.12
C ILE A 50 -23.87 11.74 15.65
N GLU A 51 -23.57 11.43 16.91
CA GLU A 51 -22.24 11.66 17.47
C GLU A 51 -21.16 10.89 16.72
N ASN A 52 -21.45 9.64 16.35
CA ASN A 52 -20.54 8.82 15.56
C ASN A 52 -20.30 9.39 14.17
N ILE A 53 -21.29 10.02 13.51
CA ILE A 53 -21.11 10.66 12.21
C ILE A 53 -20.31 11.96 12.31
N LEU A 54 -20.51 12.74 13.38
CA LEU A 54 -19.90 14.06 13.52
C LEU A 54 -18.51 14.03 14.16
N TYR A 55 -18.27 13.11 15.09
CA TYR A 55 -17.12 13.14 16.00
C TYR A 55 -16.29 11.85 16.07
N SER A 56 -16.79 10.69 15.59
CA SER A 56 -15.98 9.46 15.61
C SER A 56 -14.70 9.56 14.75
N HIS A 57 -13.57 9.14 15.31
CA HIS A 57 -12.27 9.08 14.64
C HIS A 57 -11.98 7.72 13.99
N THR A 58 -12.76 6.68 14.34
CA THR A 58 -12.51 5.28 13.95
C THR A 58 -13.57 4.70 13.04
N GLN A 59 -14.79 5.26 13.01
CA GLN A 59 -15.86 4.79 12.14
C GLN A 59 -15.84 5.51 10.80
N SER A 60 -15.49 4.77 9.74
CA SER A 60 -15.43 5.26 8.36
C SER A 60 -16.69 4.99 7.54
N THR A 61 -17.66 4.25 8.09
CA THR A 61 -18.90 3.85 7.42
C THR A 61 -20.13 4.14 8.28
N CYS A 62 -21.24 4.49 7.62
CA CYS A 62 -22.52 4.79 8.25
C CYS A 62 -23.66 4.25 7.37
N VAL A 63 -24.82 3.97 7.96
CA VAL A 63 -26.00 3.55 7.22
C VAL A 63 -26.50 4.71 6.32
N TYR A 64 -26.78 4.41 5.06
CA TYR A 64 -27.11 5.40 4.03
C TYR A 64 -28.26 6.33 4.41
N TRP A 65 -29.37 5.80 4.96
CA TRP A 65 -30.50 6.65 5.32
C TRP A 65 -30.15 7.68 6.40
N ILE A 66 -29.27 7.32 7.34
CA ILE A 66 -28.82 8.22 8.41
C ILE A 66 -27.98 9.35 7.81
N ILE A 67 -26.91 9.02 7.09
CA ILE A 67 -26.03 10.05 6.53
C ILE A 67 -26.74 10.91 5.47
N ASN A 68 -27.67 10.33 4.71
CA ASN A 68 -28.48 11.06 3.75
C ASN A 68 -29.39 12.08 4.44
N GLY A 69 -30.10 11.69 5.50
CA GLY A 69 -30.93 12.64 6.23
C GLY A 69 -30.12 13.72 6.95
N VAL A 70 -28.92 13.39 7.47
CA VAL A 70 -27.99 14.37 8.04
C VAL A 70 -27.55 15.39 6.99
N CYS A 71 -27.23 14.95 5.77
CA CYS A 71 -26.90 15.85 4.67
C CYS A 71 -28.08 16.74 4.26
N GLN A 72 -29.30 16.18 4.22
CA GLN A 72 -30.49 16.94 3.86
C GLN A 72 -30.80 18.04 4.90
N LEU A 73 -30.68 17.74 6.20
CA LEU A 73 -30.94 18.73 7.25
C LEU A 73 -29.85 19.79 7.39
N LEU A 74 -28.59 19.42 7.26
CA LEU A 74 -27.45 20.33 7.50
C LEU A 74 -26.98 21.06 6.25
N LEU A 75 -27.03 20.40 5.10
CA LEU A 75 -26.47 20.89 3.84
C LEU A 75 -27.56 21.15 2.77
N ASN A 76 -28.83 20.90 3.09
CA ASN A 76 -29.98 21.11 2.20
C ASN A 76 -29.85 20.38 0.84
N ARG A 77 -29.26 19.18 0.86
CA ARG A 77 -29.07 18.32 -0.32
C ARG A 77 -28.87 16.85 0.08
N PRO A 78 -29.14 15.87 -0.81
CA PRO A 78 -28.92 14.46 -0.52
C PRO A 78 -27.43 14.12 -0.38
N TYR A 79 -27.15 12.97 0.24
CA TYR A 79 -25.79 12.44 0.36
C TYR A 79 -25.23 12.04 -1.02
N ARG A 80 -24.00 12.45 -1.30
CA ARG A 80 -23.27 12.10 -2.52
C ARG A 80 -22.25 11.02 -2.25
N ASP A 81 -22.55 9.82 -2.74
CA ASP A 81 -21.61 8.70 -2.75
C ASP A 81 -20.55 8.91 -3.84
N ASN A 82 -19.34 9.28 -3.41
CA ASN A 82 -18.19 9.52 -4.29
C ASN A 82 -17.41 8.24 -4.60
N SER A 83 -17.90 7.06 -4.22
CA SER A 83 -17.27 5.80 -4.64
C SER A 83 -17.25 5.69 -6.16
N LEU A 84 -16.10 5.32 -6.73
CA LEU A 84 -15.98 5.15 -8.17
C LEU A 84 -16.58 3.80 -8.59
N LYS A 85 -17.55 3.84 -9.50
CA LYS A 85 -18.21 2.68 -10.09
C LYS A 85 -17.79 2.55 -11.55
N GLN A 86 -17.59 1.30 -11.97
CA GLN A 86 -17.39 0.97 -13.38
C GLN A 86 -18.72 1.14 -14.11
N VAL A 87 -18.77 1.97 -15.14
CA VAL A 87 -19.96 2.26 -15.94
C VAL A 87 -19.80 1.57 -17.29
N PRO A 88 -20.62 0.55 -17.60
CA PRO A 88 -20.57 -0.12 -18.90
C PRO A 88 -20.79 0.86 -20.05
N LEU A 89 -20.09 0.62 -21.16
CA LEU A 89 -20.12 1.51 -22.31
C LEU A 89 -21.55 1.60 -22.90
N GLU A 90 -22.32 0.53 -22.82
CA GLU A 90 -23.72 0.46 -23.23
C GLU A 90 -24.60 1.41 -22.42
N LEU A 91 -24.43 1.43 -21.09
CA LEU A 91 -25.15 2.36 -20.21
C LEU A 91 -24.77 3.80 -20.54
N LYS A 92 -23.49 4.05 -20.74
CA LYS A 92 -22.95 5.38 -21.03
C LYS A 92 -23.47 5.94 -22.35
N HIS A 93 -23.55 5.12 -23.40
CA HIS A 93 -24.18 5.50 -24.66
C HIS A 93 -25.69 5.74 -24.49
N LYS A 94 -26.40 4.86 -23.79
CA LYS A 94 -27.83 5.00 -23.54
C LYS A 94 -28.16 6.28 -22.77
N LEU A 95 -27.39 6.61 -21.73
CA LEU A 95 -27.50 7.86 -20.97
C LEU A 95 -27.19 9.07 -21.85
N ARG A 96 -26.16 9.01 -22.70
CA ARG A 96 -25.79 10.09 -23.63
C ARG A 96 -26.92 10.40 -24.60
N ASP A 97 -27.52 9.36 -25.17
CA ASP A 97 -28.56 9.49 -26.19
C ASP A 97 -29.85 10.05 -25.58
N LYS A 98 -30.26 9.54 -24.41
CA LYS A 98 -31.41 10.07 -23.65
C LYS A 98 -31.18 11.50 -23.16
N PHE A 99 -29.98 11.81 -22.70
CA PHE A 99 -29.61 13.16 -22.29
C PHE A 99 -29.71 14.16 -23.46
N HIS A 100 -29.22 13.77 -24.65
CA HIS A 100 -29.35 14.61 -25.84
C HIS A 100 -30.80 14.71 -26.34
N GLU A 101 -31.59 13.64 -26.26
CA GLU A 101 -33.01 13.66 -26.63
C GLU A 101 -33.80 14.69 -25.79
N GLN A 102 -33.55 14.72 -24.48
CA GLN A 102 -34.30 15.60 -23.56
C GLN A 102 -33.76 17.03 -23.48
N PHE A 103 -32.44 17.22 -23.53
CA PHE A 103 -31.82 18.51 -23.19
C PHE A 103 -31.04 19.16 -24.34
N LYS A 104 -31.01 18.59 -25.56
CA LYS A 104 -30.32 19.20 -26.70
C LYS A 104 -31.30 19.78 -27.71
N VAL A 105 -31.34 21.12 -27.80
CA VAL A 105 -32.19 21.86 -28.74
C VAL A 105 -31.30 22.59 -29.74
N ARG A 106 -31.51 22.36 -31.05
CA ARG A 106 -30.75 23.02 -32.15
C ARG A 106 -29.22 22.94 -31.99
N GLY A 107 -28.71 21.81 -31.50
CA GLY A 107 -27.27 21.57 -31.38
C GLY A 107 -26.62 22.07 -30.08
N GLN A 108 -27.36 22.80 -29.22
CA GLN A 108 -26.88 23.26 -27.93
C GLN A 108 -27.60 22.56 -26.77
N ILE A 109 -26.89 22.34 -25.66
CA ILE A 109 -27.46 21.74 -24.45
C ILE A 109 -28.12 22.84 -23.61
N ALA A 110 -29.40 22.69 -23.31
CA ALA A 110 -30.19 23.55 -22.44
C ALA A 110 -29.86 23.28 -20.96
N TRP A 111 -28.68 23.71 -20.53
CA TRP A 111 -28.16 23.43 -19.17
C TRP A 111 -29.05 23.94 -18.03
N GLY A 112 -29.77 25.04 -18.24
CA GLY A 112 -30.72 25.57 -17.26
C GLY A 112 -31.91 24.62 -17.04
N GLU A 113 -32.43 24.02 -18.11
CA GLU A 113 -33.52 23.04 -18.02
C GLU A 113 -33.05 21.74 -17.37
N PHE A 114 -31.83 21.29 -17.69
CA PHE A 114 -31.21 20.17 -17.00
C PHE A 114 -31.06 20.41 -15.50
N GLY A 115 -30.58 21.59 -15.08
CA GLY A 115 -30.43 21.92 -13.67
C GLY A 115 -31.76 21.95 -12.92
N VAL A 116 -32.82 22.48 -13.53
CA VAL A 116 -34.18 22.46 -12.96
C VAL A 116 -34.73 21.04 -12.87
N ALA A 117 -34.51 20.21 -13.90
CA ALA A 117 -34.94 18.82 -13.89
C ALA A 117 -34.20 17.99 -12.82
N TRP A 118 -32.88 18.16 -12.71
CA TRP A 118 -32.05 17.54 -11.68
C TRP A 118 -32.52 17.89 -10.27
N GLY A 119 -32.72 19.19 -10.00
CA GLY A 119 -33.20 19.65 -8.70
C GLY A 119 -34.60 19.15 -8.35
N ARG A 120 -35.50 19.08 -9.33
CA ARG A 120 -36.88 18.59 -9.11
C ARG A 120 -36.94 17.07 -8.91
N HIS A 121 -36.23 16.29 -9.70
CA HIS A 121 -36.30 14.82 -9.64
C HIS A 121 -35.46 14.21 -8.51
N LEU A 122 -34.33 14.84 -8.16
CA LEU A 122 -33.39 14.27 -7.17
C LEU A 122 -33.37 15.04 -5.84
N ASN A 123 -34.16 16.11 -5.72
CA ASN A 123 -34.15 17.02 -4.56
C ASN A 123 -32.72 17.55 -4.24
N ASP A 124 -31.88 17.72 -5.27
CA ASP A 124 -30.50 18.20 -5.18
C ASP A 124 -30.36 19.55 -5.92
N PRO A 125 -30.24 20.68 -5.21
CA PRO A 125 -30.18 22.00 -5.84
C PRO A 125 -28.89 22.25 -6.63
N ASP A 126 -27.87 21.40 -6.49
CA ASP A 126 -26.53 21.57 -7.04
C ASP A 126 -26.23 20.54 -8.16
N PRO A 127 -26.70 20.70 -9.40
CA PRO A 127 -26.43 19.73 -10.46
C PRO A 127 -24.93 19.57 -10.80
N PRO A 128 -24.53 18.44 -11.42
CA PRO A 128 -23.16 18.23 -11.88
C PRO A 128 -22.68 19.35 -12.81
N ARG A 129 -21.41 19.76 -12.68
CA ARG A 129 -20.83 20.80 -13.54
C ARG A 129 -20.85 20.37 -15.01
N HIS A 130 -21.09 21.33 -15.90
CA HIS A 130 -21.20 21.07 -17.34
C HIS A 130 -19.94 20.40 -17.93
N GLN A 131 -18.76 20.76 -17.42
CA GLN A 131 -17.48 20.15 -17.84
C GLN A 131 -17.36 18.68 -17.38
N THR A 132 -17.90 18.34 -16.21
CA THR A 132 -17.94 16.97 -15.70
C THR A 132 -18.84 16.09 -16.58
N LEU A 133 -20.01 16.58 -16.97
CA LEU A 133 -20.91 15.85 -17.87
C LEU A 133 -20.36 15.74 -19.29
N ARG A 134 -19.74 16.82 -19.82
CA ARG A 134 -19.08 16.78 -21.13
C ARG A 134 -17.94 15.77 -21.16
N SER A 135 -17.07 15.78 -20.14
CA SER A 135 -15.98 14.81 -20.04
C SER A 135 -16.48 13.38 -19.83
N PHE A 136 -17.57 13.20 -19.07
CA PHE A 136 -18.22 11.91 -18.90
C PHE A 136 -18.73 11.34 -20.23
N PHE A 137 -19.44 12.12 -21.05
CA PHE A 137 -19.98 11.62 -22.32
C PHE A 137 -18.97 11.57 -23.48
N ALA A 138 -17.87 12.34 -23.42
CA ALA A 138 -16.90 12.44 -24.52
C ALA A 138 -15.75 11.43 -24.44
N ASN A 139 -15.39 10.97 -23.24
CA ASN A 139 -14.21 10.12 -23.06
C ASN A 139 -14.61 8.64 -22.98
N GLU A 140 -14.50 7.90 -24.08
CA GLU A 140 -14.87 6.48 -24.17
C GLU A 140 -13.93 5.55 -23.37
N GLU A 141 -12.72 5.99 -23.03
CA GLU A 141 -11.72 5.23 -22.25
C GLU A 141 -11.86 5.39 -20.72
N ARG A 142 -12.72 6.30 -20.26
CA ARG A 142 -12.97 6.52 -18.83
C ARG A 142 -14.11 5.63 -18.35
N ASP A 143 -13.74 4.50 -17.76
CA ASP A 143 -14.72 3.47 -17.34
C ASP A 143 -15.25 3.71 -15.93
N SER A 144 -14.61 4.55 -15.11
CA SER A 144 -15.00 4.79 -13.72
C SER A 144 -15.58 6.20 -13.49
N CYS A 145 -16.76 6.27 -12.86
CA CYS A 145 -17.46 7.49 -12.50
C CYS A 145 -17.93 7.46 -11.03
N GLU A 146 -18.06 8.62 -10.39
CA GLU A 146 -18.64 8.70 -9.04
C GLU A 146 -20.07 8.16 -9.05
N HIS A 147 -20.40 7.32 -8.05
CA HIS A 147 -21.69 6.62 -7.96
C HIS A 147 -22.87 7.60 -7.96
N TRP A 148 -22.79 8.71 -7.19
CA TRP A 148 -23.86 9.70 -7.14
C TRP A 148 -24.16 10.33 -8.51
N LEU A 149 -23.12 10.53 -9.34
CA LEU A 149 -23.26 11.14 -10.66
C LEU A 149 -23.94 10.17 -11.63
N VAL A 150 -23.45 8.93 -11.73
CA VAL A 150 -24.05 7.95 -12.64
C VAL A 150 -25.43 7.50 -12.17
N ASN A 151 -25.63 7.33 -10.86
CA ASN A 151 -26.92 6.98 -10.29
C ASN A 151 -27.95 8.10 -10.50
N GLY A 152 -27.56 9.37 -10.29
CA GLY A 152 -28.44 10.51 -10.55
C GLY A 152 -28.82 10.63 -12.03
N LEU A 153 -27.89 10.34 -12.96
CA LEU A 153 -28.20 10.30 -14.39
C LEU A 153 -29.15 9.14 -14.75
N CYS A 154 -28.96 7.95 -14.18
CA CYS A 154 -29.89 6.83 -14.38
C CYS A 154 -31.29 7.16 -13.86
N GLN A 155 -31.38 7.74 -12.66
CA GLN A 155 -32.67 8.08 -12.05
C GLN A 155 -33.41 9.18 -12.83
N LEU A 156 -32.68 10.16 -13.38
CA LEU A 156 -33.28 11.25 -14.16
C LEU A 156 -33.68 10.83 -15.58
N LEU A 157 -32.86 10.00 -16.25
CA LEU A 157 -32.99 9.74 -17.70
C LEU A 157 -33.61 8.39 -18.04
N LEU A 158 -33.52 7.43 -17.12
CA LEU A 158 -33.93 6.03 -17.33
C LEU A 158 -34.96 5.56 -16.29
N ASP A 159 -35.35 6.42 -15.34
CA ASP A 159 -36.28 6.12 -14.24
C ASP A 159 -35.89 4.89 -13.40
N CYS A 160 -34.59 4.58 -13.32
CA CYS A 160 -34.05 3.48 -12.51
C CYS A 160 -32.75 3.91 -11.81
N SER A 161 -32.38 3.22 -10.73
CA SER A 161 -31.06 3.39 -10.13
C SER A 161 -29.95 2.75 -10.98
N PHE A 162 -28.71 3.15 -10.74
CA PHE A 162 -27.54 2.53 -11.37
C PHE A 162 -27.42 1.05 -11.00
N ASP A 163 -27.66 0.71 -9.73
CA ASP A 163 -27.53 -0.67 -9.25
C ASP A 163 -28.63 -1.57 -9.87
N GLU A 164 -29.88 -1.10 -9.97
CA GLU A 164 -30.97 -1.82 -10.66
C GLU A 164 -30.67 -2.05 -12.14
N TRP A 165 -30.07 -1.07 -12.81
CA TRP A 165 -29.67 -1.22 -14.22
C TRP A 165 -28.61 -2.31 -14.39
N MET A 166 -27.63 -2.36 -13.50
CA MET A 166 -26.56 -3.38 -13.52
C MET A 166 -27.12 -4.78 -13.27
N GLU A 167 -28.08 -4.92 -12.35
CA GLU A 167 -28.77 -6.19 -12.07
C GLU A 167 -29.58 -6.67 -13.28
N GLN A 168 -30.27 -5.78 -13.99
CA GLN A 168 -31.01 -6.11 -15.23
C GLN A 168 -30.10 -6.54 -16.39
N GLY A 169 -28.85 -6.06 -16.44
CA GLY A 169 -27.84 -6.50 -17.42
C GLY A 169 -27.39 -7.95 -17.20
N LEU A 170 -27.29 -8.38 -15.94
CA LEU A 170 -26.89 -9.74 -15.56
C LEU A 170 -27.95 -10.81 -15.93
N GLU A 171 -29.24 -10.48 -15.85
CA GLU A 171 -30.33 -11.39 -16.24
C GLU A 171 -30.41 -11.61 -17.77
N ASN A 172 -30.03 -10.60 -18.57
CA ASN A 172 -30.01 -10.73 -20.04
C ASN A 172 -28.81 -11.54 -20.56
N CYS A 173 -27.69 -11.55 -19.84
CA CYS A 173 -26.51 -12.38 -20.17
C CYS A 173 -26.70 -13.88 -19.91
N GLN A 174 -27.65 -14.30 -19.07
CA GLN A 174 -27.94 -15.71 -18.82
C GLN A 174 -28.84 -16.38 -19.87
N LYS A 175 -29.41 -15.62 -20.81
CA LYS A 175 -30.35 -16.14 -21.83
C LYS A 175 -29.73 -16.37 -23.22
N LEU A 176 -28.45 -16.09 -23.41
CA LEU A 176 -27.76 -16.27 -24.68
C LEU A 176 -26.52 -17.13 -24.47
N LEU A 177 -26.66 -18.44 -24.68
CA LEU A 177 -25.77 -19.35 -25.42
C LEU A 177 -26.40 -20.76 -25.39
N PRO A 178 -26.39 -21.51 -26.50
CA PRO A 178 -25.19 -22.29 -26.82
C PRO A 178 -24.81 -22.28 -28.31
N GLY A 179 -23.52 -22.24 -28.59
CA GLY A 179 -22.99 -22.36 -29.95
C GLY A 179 -21.47 -22.25 -29.97
N GLU A 180 -20.84 -23.42 -29.97
CA GLU A 180 -19.43 -23.77 -30.21
C GLU A 180 -18.54 -22.69 -30.87
N PHE A 181 -17.44 -22.34 -30.19
CA PHE A 181 -16.20 -21.96 -30.86
C PHE A 181 -15.02 -22.60 -30.13
N GLN A 182 -14.42 -23.60 -30.78
CA GLN A 182 -13.06 -24.05 -30.50
C GLN A 182 -12.07 -23.08 -31.16
N SER A 183 -11.11 -22.56 -30.40
CA SER A 183 -9.68 -22.45 -30.76
C SER A 183 -8.89 -21.75 -29.63
N PRO A 184 -7.56 -21.73 -29.72
CA PRO A 184 -6.62 -22.49 -28.90
C PRO A 184 -6.41 -21.89 -27.51
N ILE A 185 -6.16 -22.77 -26.53
CA ILE A 185 -5.84 -22.44 -25.13
C ILE A 185 -4.64 -21.47 -25.06
N PRO A 186 -4.81 -20.23 -24.53
CA PRO A 186 -3.71 -19.51 -23.93
C PRO A 186 -3.57 -20.00 -22.48
N ASN A 187 -2.34 -20.35 -22.10
CA ASN A 187 -1.95 -20.76 -20.75
C ASN A 187 -2.66 -19.94 -19.65
N PRO A 188 -3.35 -20.58 -18.69
CA PRO A 188 -3.79 -19.88 -17.49
C PRO A 188 -2.62 -19.85 -16.52
N LEU A 189 -2.06 -18.66 -16.25
CA LEU A 189 -1.37 -18.28 -15.01
C LEU A 189 -0.78 -16.86 -15.15
N SER A 190 -1.62 -15.85 -14.92
CA SER A 190 -1.17 -14.66 -14.19
C SER A 190 -2.25 -14.30 -13.17
N SER A 191 -2.05 -14.78 -11.94
CA SER A 191 -2.76 -14.28 -10.78
C SER A 191 -2.45 -12.78 -10.64
N ILE A 192 -3.49 -12.00 -10.34
CA ILE A 192 -3.45 -10.55 -10.13
C ILE A 192 -2.74 -10.28 -8.79
N THR A 193 -1.42 -10.44 -8.78
CA THR A 193 -0.56 -10.07 -7.65
C THR A 193 0.42 -9.01 -8.17
N PRO A 194 0.56 -7.84 -7.54
CA PRO A 194 1.58 -6.87 -7.93
C PRO A 194 2.95 -7.55 -7.84
N GLN A 195 3.59 -7.77 -8.99
CA GLN A 195 4.92 -8.35 -9.05
C GLN A 195 5.93 -7.21 -8.93
N ILE A 196 6.92 -7.34 -8.03
CA ILE A 196 8.08 -6.46 -8.05
C ILE A 196 8.77 -6.67 -9.39
N ARG A 197 8.74 -5.66 -10.24
CA ARG A 197 9.38 -5.69 -11.55
C ARG A 197 10.89 -5.74 -11.38
N LEU A 198 11.45 -6.91 -11.62
CA LEU A 198 12.87 -7.24 -11.45
C LEU A 198 13.80 -6.34 -12.29
N ASP A 199 13.31 -5.84 -13.41
CA ASP A 199 13.96 -4.88 -14.32
C ASP A 199 14.12 -3.47 -13.74
N THR A 200 13.43 -3.13 -12.65
CA THR A 200 13.46 -1.79 -12.04
C THR A 200 14.32 -1.70 -10.78
N ILE A 201 14.86 -2.82 -10.31
CA ILE A 201 15.73 -2.84 -9.12
C ILE A 201 17.12 -2.35 -9.52
N LEU A 202 17.46 -1.11 -9.15
CA LEU A 202 18.84 -0.63 -9.17
C LEU A 202 19.65 -1.44 -8.14
N TRP A 203 20.44 -2.40 -8.64
CA TRP A 203 21.24 -3.30 -7.84
C TRP A 203 22.73 -2.98 -7.98
N VAL A 204 23.44 -2.95 -6.84
CA VAL A 204 24.90 -2.81 -6.79
C VAL A 204 25.48 -3.75 -5.74
N GLY A 205 26.72 -4.19 -5.97
CA GLY A 205 27.49 -4.99 -5.02
C GLY A 205 26.86 -6.33 -4.62
N ARG A 206 27.29 -6.80 -3.44
CA ARG A 206 26.93 -8.08 -2.79
C ARG A 206 27.24 -9.31 -3.63
N THR A 207 28.15 -9.22 -4.60
CA THR A 207 28.46 -10.30 -5.55
C THR A 207 28.87 -11.59 -4.84
N ALA A 208 29.75 -11.50 -3.84
CA ALA A 208 30.19 -12.67 -3.08
C ALA A 208 29.05 -13.30 -2.25
N LEU A 209 28.18 -12.46 -1.68
CA LEU A 209 27.03 -12.93 -0.91
C LEU A 209 25.98 -13.60 -1.80
N VAL A 210 25.69 -12.99 -2.95
CA VAL A 210 24.77 -13.55 -3.95
C VAL A 210 25.27 -14.91 -4.43
N ALA A 211 26.54 -15.02 -4.81
CA ALA A 211 27.14 -16.29 -5.23
C ALA A 211 27.07 -17.37 -4.13
N LYS A 212 27.32 -16.99 -2.86
CA LYS A 212 27.18 -17.89 -1.71
C LYS A 212 25.74 -18.41 -1.58
N LEU A 213 24.74 -17.53 -1.66
CA LEU A 213 23.34 -17.91 -1.48
C LEU A 213 22.78 -18.66 -2.69
N GLU A 214 23.18 -18.30 -3.91
CA GLU A 214 22.92 -19.07 -5.12
C GLU A 214 23.39 -20.52 -4.93
N HIS A 215 24.65 -20.70 -4.49
CA HIS A 215 25.17 -22.03 -4.19
C HIS A 215 24.33 -22.76 -3.13
N GLN A 216 23.95 -22.09 -2.03
CA GLN A 216 23.09 -22.72 -1.01
C GLN A 216 21.77 -23.23 -1.61
N LEU A 217 21.12 -22.45 -2.49
CA LEU A 217 19.87 -22.84 -3.14
C LEU A 217 20.03 -24.05 -4.09
N GLN A 218 21.22 -24.28 -4.64
CA GLN A 218 21.51 -25.45 -5.47
C GLN A 218 21.73 -26.73 -4.65
N GLU A 219 22.17 -26.60 -3.40
CA GLU A 219 22.37 -27.72 -2.46
C GLU A 219 21.06 -28.18 -1.79
N ASP A 220 21.11 -29.07 -0.79
CA ASP A 220 19.92 -29.52 -0.02
C ASP A 220 19.42 -28.47 1.00
N CYS A 221 19.81 -27.19 0.89
CA CYS A 221 19.24 -26.13 1.73
C CYS A 221 17.81 -25.84 1.28
N ARG A 222 16.79 -26.25 2.05
CA ARG A 222 15.38 -26.17 1.65
C ARG A 222 14.70 -24.88 2.08
N VAL A 223 15.13 -24.34 3.21
CA VAL A 223 14.63 -23.07 3.74
C VAL A 223 15.82 -22.14 3.96
N LEU A 224 15.87 -21.07 3.17
CA LEU A 224 16.86 -20.00 3.28
C LEU A 224 16.20 -18.78 3.94
N SER A 225 16.59 -18.46 5.17
CA SER A 225 16.09 -17.29 5.90
C SER A 225 17.07 -16.12 5.79
N ILE A 226 16.68 -15.05 5.11
CA ILE A 226 17.42 -13.78 5.03
C ILE A 226 16.87 -12.86 6.13
N VAL A 227 17.68 -12.62 7.16
CA VAL A 227 17.27 -11.84 8.34
C VAL A 227 18.11 -10.58 8.51
N GLY A 228 17.49 -9.49 8.95
CA GLY A 228 18.17 -8.21 9.14
C GLY A 228 17.21 -7.04 9.32
N ILE A 229 17.74 -5.90 9.73
CA ILE A 229 16.92 -4.71 10.05
C ILE A 229 16.11 -4.20 8.85
N THR A 230 15.04 -3.44 9.12
CA THR A 230 14.16 -2.90 8.07
C THR A 230 14.93 -1.99 7.11
N GLY A 231 14.68 -2.11 5.80
CA GLY A 231 15.37 -1.30 4.78
C GLY A 231 16.83 -1.68 4.48
N ILE A 232 17.34 -2.79 5.03
CA ILE A 232 18.69 -3.30 4.73
C ILE A 232 18.81 -3.99 3.35
N GLY A 233 17.68 -4.18 2.65
CA GLY A 233 17.62 -4.77 1.32
C GLY A 233 17.40 -6.30 1.29
N LYS A 234 16.67 -6.87 2.25
CA LYS A 234 16.35 -8.31 2.29
C LYS A 234 15.50 -8.74 1.09
N THR A 235 14.38 -8.05 0.88
CA THR A 235 13.46 -8.30 -0.25
C THR A 235 14.19 -8.12 -1.58
N SER A 236 14.98 -7.07 -1.72
CA SER A 236 15.81 -6.86 -2.92
C SER A 236 16.80 -8.01 -3.16
N LEU A 237 17.44 -8.53 -2.10
CA LEU A 237 18.36 -9.67 -2.22
C LEU A 237 17.61 -10.96 -2.60
N ALA A 238 16.45 -11.24 -1.97
CA ALA A 238 15.63 -12.40 -2.31
C ALA A 238 15.20 -12.37 -3.79
N MET A 239 14.76 -11.20 -4.28
CA MET A 239 14.41 -10.98 -5.67
C MET A 239 15.64 -11.05 -6.60
N ARG A 240 16.81 -10.56 -6.20
CA ARG A 240 18.04 -10.66 -7.00
C ARG A 240 18.44 -12.12 -7.23
N LEU A 241 18.27 -12.98 -6.22
CA LEU A 241 18.60 -14.41 -6.33
C LEU A 241 17.77 -15.11 -7.39
N THR A 242 16.51 -14.71 -7.62
CA THR A 242 15.66 -15.34 -8.66
C THR A 242 16.16 -15.08 -10.07
N LEU A 243 16.94 -14.01 -10.25
CA LEU A 243 17.55 -13.62 -11.52
C LEU A 243 18.88 -14.33 -11.79
N GLU A 244 19.47 -14.99 -10.79
CA GLU A 244 20.72 -15.72 -11.02
C GLU A 244 20.48 -16.91 -11.95
N SER A 245 21.37 -17.08 -12.91
CA SER A 245 21.15 -18.03 -14.01
C SER A 245 20.95 -19.46 -13.50
N SER A 246 21.72 -19.89 -12.50
CA SER A 246 21.57 -21.25 -11.96
C SER A 246 20.25 -21.43 -11.21
N VAL A 247 19.76 -20.37 -10.55
CA VAL A 247 18.48 -20.38 -9.83
C VAL A 247 17.32 -20.42 -10.83
N ALA A 248 17.33 -19.53 -11.83
CA ALA A 248 16.30 -19.46 -12.87
C ALA A 248 16.20 -20.75 -13.71
N ILE A 249 17.33 -21.41 -14.01
CA ILE A 249 17.34 -22.68 -14.74
C ILE A 249 16.73 -23.81 -13.89
N ARG A 250 17.02 -23.82 -12.59
CA ARG A 250 16.57 -24.89 -11.69
C ARG A 250 15.10 -24.76 -11.33
N PHE A 251 14.64 -23.56 -11.03
CA PHE A 251 13.29 -23.29 -10.53
C PHE A 251 12.48 -22.58 -11.61
N GLN A 252 11.77 -23.37 -12.41
CA GLN A 252 10.97 -22.84 -13.53
C GLN A 252 9.71 -22.11 -13.06
N GLU A 253 9.23 -22.43 -11.85
CA GLU A 253 8.11 -21.74 -11.21
C GLU A 253 8.59 -20.90 -10.03
N LEU A 254 8.26 -19.61 -10.06
CA LEU A 254 8.55 -18.65 -9.00
C LEU A 254 7.23 -18.18 -8.39
N TYR A 255 7.11 -18.30 -7.08
CA TYR A 255 5.97 -17.79 -6.31
C TYR A 255 6.47 -16.79 -5.28
N THR A 256 5.85 -15.62 -5.21
CA THR A 256 6.17 -14.60 -4.21
C THR A 256 4.91 -14.26 -3.43
N VAL A 257 4.99 -14.38 -2.11
CA VAL A 257 3.90 -14.07 -1.18
C VAL A 257 4.42 -13.09 -0.15
N SER A 258 3.83 -11.89 -0.11
CA SER A 258 4.06 -10.94 0.97
C SER A 258 3.09 -11.24 2.12
N VAL A 259 3.64 -11.51 3.29
CA VAL A 259 2.87 -11.81 4.51
C VAL A 259 2.26 -10.53 5.06
N ASP A 260 1.02 -10.62 5.53
CA ASP A 260 0.27 -9.55 6.19
C ASP A 260 -0.49 -10.13 7.39
N ARG A 261 -0.24 -9.60 8.59
CA ARG A 261 -0.87 -10.03 9.84
C ARG A 261 -2.41 -9.96 9.86
N THR A 262 -3.02 -9.28 8.89
CA THR A 262 -4.49 -9.14 8.79
C THR A 262 -5.14 -10.18 7.88
N LEU A 263 -4.33 -10.99 7.19
CA LEU A 263 -4.79 -12.01 6.25
C LEU A 263 -4.58 -13.42 6.82
N SER A 264 -5.25 -14.41 6.24
CA SER A 264 -4.86 -15.81 6.41
C SER A 264 -3.70 -16.10 5.46
N ASN A 265 -2.48 -16.03 5.98
CA ASN A 265 -1.28 -16.04 5.15
C ASN A 265 -1.04 -17.41 4.53
N PHE A 266 -1.34 -18.49 5.26
CA PHE A 266 -1.18 -19.82 4.70
C PHE A 266 -2.16 -20.11 3.56
N LEU A 267 -3.39 -19.57 3.66
CA LEU A 267 -4.35 -19.68 2.56
C LEU A 267 -3.86 -18.95 1.31
N GLU A 268 -3.20 -17.80 1.47
CA GLU A 268 -2.59 -17.08 0.34
C GLU A 268 -1.44 -17.88 -0.28
N VAL A 269 -0.58 -18.49 0.53
CA VAL A 269 0.45 -19.43 0.04
C VAL A 269 -0.18 -20.57 -0.75
N ALA A 270 -1.26 -21.16 -0.22
CA ALA A 270 -1.98 -22.23 -0.91
C ALA A 270 -2.62 -21.77 -2.22
N ARG A 271 -3.23 -20.58 -2.27
CA ARG A 271 -3.79 -20.00 -3.50
C ARG A 271 -2.75 -19.81 -4.58
N GLN A 272 -1.57 -19.27 -4.24
CA GLN A 272 -0.51 -19.07 -5.22
C GLN A 272 0.02 -20.41 -5.74
N LEU A 273 0.20 -21.41 -4.87
CA LEU A 273 0.81 -22.69 -5.26
C LEU A 273 -0.17 -23.68 -5.93
N LEU A 274 -1.42 -23.73 -5.46
CA LEU A 274 -2.43 -24.70 -5.91
C LEU A 274 -3.46 -24.09 -6.87
N GLY A 275 -3.55 -22.76 -6.94
CA GLY A 275 -4.61 -22.04 -7.64
C GLY A 275 -5.85 -21.79 -6.78
N GLU A 276 -6.62 -20.77 -7.14
CA GLU A 276 -7.76 -20.28 -6.35
C GLU A 276 -8.83 -21.35 -6.12
N SER A 277 -9.14 -22.15 -7.15
CA SER A 277 -10.20 -23.16 -7.07
C SER A 277 -9.85 -24.28 -6.09
N ILE A 278 -8.61 -24.76 -6.11
CA ILE A 278 -8.17 -25.87 -5.25
C ILE A 278 -8.01 -25.37 -3.82
N ALA A 279 -7.37 -24.21 -3.62
CA ALA A 279 -7.19 -23.64 -2.29
C ALA A 279 -8.52 -23.31 -1.58
N GLN A 280 -9.61 -23.10 -2.34
CA GLN A 280 -10.95 -22.85 -1.79
C GLN A 280 -11.82 -24.10 -1.63
N GLU A 281 -11.34 -25.30 -1.95
CA GLU A 281 -12.11 -26.52 -1.71
C GLU A 281 -12.51 -26.64 -0.25
N GLU A 282 -13.81 -26.83 0.01
CA GLU A 282 -14.39 -26.83 1.36
C GLU A 282 -13.70 -27.82 2.30
N LYS A 283 -13.29 -28.97 1.76
CA LYS A 283 -12.54 -29.99 2.50
C LYS A 283 -11.17 -29.49 2.96
N LEU A 284 -10.40 -28.82 2.09
CA LEU A 284 -9.07 -28.31 2.42
C LEU A 284 -9.15 -27.11 3.38
N GLN A 285 -10.20 -26.29 3.29
CA GLN A 285 -10.42 -25.19 4.24
C GLN A 285 -10.78 -25.68 5.65
N LYS A 286 -11.49 -26.83 5.75
CA LYS A 286 -11.88 -27.42 7.03
C LYS A 286 -10.78 -28.26 7.67
N GLU A 287 -9.82 -28.75 6.87
CA GLU A 287 -8.76 -29.66 7.32
C GLU A 287 -7.36 -29.08 7.02
N PRO A 288 -6.80 -28.25 7.93
CA PRO A 288 -5.47 -27.63 7.78
C PRO A 288 -4.35 -28.60 7.37
N ASP A 289 -4.37 -29.82 7.91
CA ASP A 289 -3.35 -30.83 7.62
C ASP A 289 -3.43 -31.33 6.16
N LEU A 290 -4.62 -31.43 5.58
CA LEU A 290 -4.79 -31.76 4.16
C LEU A 290 -4.31 -30.62 3.26
N LEU A 291 -4.57 -29.37 3.63
CA LEU A 291 -4.08 -28.20 2.90
C LEU A 291 -2.54 -28.17 2.88
N VAL A 292 -1.90 -28.39 4.03
CA VAL A 292 -0.43 -28.52 4.11
C VAL A 292 0.07 -29.64 3.22
N GLN A 293 -0.55 -30.82 3.27
CA GLN A 293 -0.15 -31.96 2.42
C GLN A 293 -0.28 -31.63 0.93
N ALA A 294 -1.36 -30.97 0.51
CA ALA A 294 -1.55 -30.56 -0.87
C ALA A 294 -0.45 -29.61 -1.34
N VAL A 295 -0.14 -28.58 -0.54
CA VAL A 295 0.94 -27.62 -0.82
C VAL A 295 2.30 -28.31 -0.89
N VAL A 296 2.63 -29.17 0.08
CA VAL A 296 3.88 -29.93 0.12
C VAL A 296 4.00 -30.87 -1.08
N ASN A 297 2.90 -31.51 -1.50
CA ASN A 297 2.90 -32.39 -2.66
C ASN A 297 3.15 -31.62 -3.97
N LYS A 298 2.59 -30.41 -4.12
CA LYS A 298 2.92 -29.52 -5.26
C LYS A 298 4.40 -29.15 -5.26
N LEU A 299 4.97 -28.80 -4.11
CA LEU A 299 6.41 -28.49 -4.00
C LEU A 299 7.33 -29.70 -4.22
N ARG A 300 6.82 -30.92 -4.05
CA ARG A 300 7.53 -32.17 -4.37
C ARG A 300 7.45 -32.57 -5.83
N SER A 301 6.34 -32.28 -6.51
CA SER A 301 6.13 -32.73 -7.89
C SER A 301 6.93 -31.92 -8.91
N GLN A 302 7.21 -30.66 -8.61
CA GLN A 302 7.90 -29.74 -9.53
C GLN A 302 8.88 -28.84 -8.76
N PRO A 303 10.07 -28.54 -9.31
CA PRO A 303 10.99 -27.58 -8.71
C PRO A 303 10.42 -26.15 -8.78
N CYS A 304 10.08 -25.61 -7.61
CA CYS A 304 9.60 -24.24 -7.45
C CYS A 304 10.55 -23.47 -6.52
N LEU A 305 10.64 -22.16 -6.72
CA LEU A 305 11.20 -21.23 -5.75
C LEU A 305 10.05 -20.42 -5.14
N VAL A 306 9.91 -20.47 -3.82
CA VAL A 306 8.88 -19.72 -3.09
C VAL A 306 9.56 -18.65 -2.25
N ILE A 307 9.22 -17.38 -2.47
CA ILE A 307 9.63 -16.26 -1.63
C ILE A 307 8.48 -15.92 -0.70
N LEU A 308 8.70 -16.02 0.61
CA LEU A 308 7.80 -15.48 1.62
C LEU A 308 8.46 -14.21 2.19
N ASP A 309 7.89 -13.06 1.86
CA ASP A 309 8.42 -11.75 2.24
C ASP A 309 7.68 -11.22 3.48
N MET A 310 8.40 -10.53 4.37
CA MET A 310 7.87 -9.95 5.62
C MET A 310 7.35 -11.00 6.63
N VAL A 311 8.06 -12.12 6.78
CA VAL A 311 7.65 -13.21 7.68
C VAL A 311 7.49 -12.75 9.14
N GLU A 312 8.13 -11.66 9.56
CA GLU A 312 7.94 -11.07 10.89
C GLU A 312 6.47 -10.79 11.23
N GLU A 313 5.59 -10.57 10.24
CA GLU A 313 4.16 -10.30 10.46
C GLU A 313 3.38 -11.52 10.99
N ILE A 314 3.94 -12.73 10.88
CA ILE A 314 3.39 -13.96 11.46
C ILE A 314 4.29 -14.53 12.57
N LEU A 315 5.25 -13.75 13.10
CA LEU A 315 6.07 -14.15 14.22
C LEU A 315 5.56 -13.53 15.52
N GLU A 316 5.48 -14.34 16.56
CA GLU A 316 5.16 -13.93 17.92
C GLU A 316 6.29 -14.35 18.86
N SER A 317 6.58 -13.52 19.85
CA SER A 317 7.53 -13.87 20.90
C SER A 317 7.02 -15.05 21.71
N ASP A 318 7.87 -16.04 21.93
CA ASP A 318 7.57 -17.18 22.82
C ASP A 318 7.80 -16.85 24.30
N GLY A 319 8.25 -15.64 24.62
CA GLY A 319 8.58 -15.20 25.98
C GLY A 319 9.95 -15.67 26.50
N GLU A 320 10.64 -16.55 25.77
CA GLU A 320 11.96 -17.10 26.10
C GLU A 320 13.09 -16.48 25.26
N GLY A 321 12.75 -15.46 24.45
CA GLY A 321 13.69 -14.75 23.59
C GLY A 321 13.80 -15.34 22.19
N SER A 322 12.90 -16.24 21.82
CA SER A 322 12.74 -16.79 20.47
C SER A 322 11.36 -16.42 19.92
N HIS A 323 11.05 -16.88 18.70
CA HIS A 323 9.79 -16.61 18.03
C HIS A 323 9.09 -17.91 17.67
N GLN A 324 7.77 -17.89 17.67
CA GLN A 324 6.91 -18.92 17.10
C GLN A 324 6.02 -18.32 16.00
N PHE A 325 5.49 -19.17 15.12
CA PHE A 325 4.50 -18.72 14.15
C PHE A 325 3.14 -18.50 14.82
N SER A 326 2.54 -17.33 14.62
CA SER A 326 1.17 -17.03 15.07
C SER A 326 0.11 -17.92 14.39
N GLU A 327 0.41 -18.39 13.18
CA GLU A 327 -0.35 -19.38 12.43
C GLU A 327 0.36 -20.77 12.54
N PRO A 328 -0.07 -21.69 13.42
CA PRO A 328 0.63 -22.95 13.70
C PRO A 328 0.79 -23.88 12.49
N ILE A 329 -0.02 -23.67 11.46
CA ILE A 329 0.05 -24.37 10.18
C ILE A 329 1.40 -24.18 9.48
N PHE A 330 2.05 -23.01 9.65
CA PHE A 330 3.39 -22.76 9.10
C PHE A 330 4.44 -23.66 9.74
N THR A 331 4.38 -23.88 11.06
CA THR A 331 5.28 -24.81 11.76
C THR A 331 5.21 -26.20 11.12
N LYS A 332 3.98 -26.73 10.97
CA LYS A 332 3.75 -28.04 10.33
C LYS A 332 4.25 -28.09 8.89
N PHE A 333 3.99 -27.04 8.13
CA PHE A 333 4.42 -26.92 6.74
C PHE A 333 5.94 -26.98 6.62
N PHE A 334 6.66 -26.10 7.31
CA PHE A 334 8.11 -26.05 7.26
C PHE A 334 8.77 -27.33 7.78
N GLU A 335 8.22 -27.95 8.83
CA GLU A 335 8.67 -29.25 9.29
C GLU A 335 8.54 -30.32 8.20
N GLN A 336 7.42 -30.38 7.47
CA GLN A 336 7.24 -31.34 6.38
C GLN A 336 8.22 -31.09 5.22
N ILE A 337 8.53 -29.83 4.93
CA ILE A 337 9.53 -29.45 3.92
C ILE A 337 10.92 -29.95 4.32
N VAL A 338 11.34 -29.68 5.56
CA VAL A 338 12.66 -30.07 6.06
C VAL A 338 12.79 -31.58 6.26
N LYS A 339 11.73 -32.27 6.71
CA LYS A 339 11.74 -33.71 6.97
C LYS A 339 11.62 -34.58 5.71
N ALA A 340 11.13 -34.05 4.59
CA ALA A 340 10.96 -34.82 3.36
C ALA A 340 12.25 -35.54 2.93
N GLU A 341 12.16 -36.74 2.35
CA GLU A 341 13.37 -37.37 1.80
C GLU A 341 13.87 -36.59 0.58
N GLN A 342 12.95 -36.31 -0.34
CA GLN A 342 13.18 -35.52 -1.54
C GLN A 342 12.35 -34.24 -1.51
N MET A 343 12.99 -33.12 -1.81
CA MET A 343 12.35 -31.82 -1.96
C MET A 343 13.07 -31.05 -3.07
N PRO A 344 12.56 -31.03 -4.30
CA PRO A 344 13.17 -30.30 -5.40
C PRO A 344 13.00 -28.78 -5.24
N SER A 345 11.93 -28.33 -4.57
CA SER A 345 11.63 -26.91 -4.34
C SER A 345 12.44 -26.27 -3.20
N ARG A 346 12.54 -24.95 -3.22
CA ARG A 346 13.23 -24.13 -2.20
C ARG A 346 12.33 -23.02 -1.71
N ILE A 347 12.47 -22.66 -0.44
CA ILE A 347 11.75 -21.54 0.16
C ILE A 347 12.77 -20.52 0.66
N VAL A 348 12.59 -19.26 0.26
CA VAL A 348 13.35 -18.11 0.74
C VAL A 348 12.43 -17.28 1.62
N LEU A 349 12.85 -17.03 2.86
CA LEU A 349 12.15 -16.19 3.82
C LEU A 349 12.89 -14.86 3.93
N THR A 350 12.17 -13.75 3.93
CA THR A 350 12.73 -12.49 4.43
C THR A 350 12.07 -12.15 5.76
N SER A 351 12.88 -11.73 6.73
CA SER A 351 12.34 -11.35 8.03
C SER A 351 13.17 -10.28 8.74
N GLN A 352 12.53 -9.41 9.51
CA GLN A 352 13.24 -8.57 10.48
C GLN A 352 13.74 -9.38 11.67
N ASP A 353 12.87 -10.26 12.18
CA ASP A 353 13.13 -11.10 13.33
C ASP A 353 13.55 -12.50 12.91
N LEU A 354 14.25 -13.22 13.78
CA LEU A 354 14.68 -14.59 13.48
C LEU A 354 13.46 -15.53 13.54
N PRO A 355 13.09 -16.22 12.44
CA PRO A 355 12.03 -17.22 12.48
C PRO A 355 12.39 -18.39 13.41
N PRO A 356 11.39 -19.13 13.94
CA PRO A 356 11.63 -20.33 14.76
C PRO A 356 12.57 -21.32 14.07
N THR A 357 13.33 -22.06 14.87
CA THR A 357 14.23 -23.09 14.35
C THR A 357 13.41 -24.26 13.79
N ILE A 358 13.29 -24.33 12.47
CA ILE A 358 12.49 -25.36 11.77
C ILE A 358 13.17 -26.76 11.83
N ALA A 359 14.49 -26.82 12.06
CA ALA A 359 15.29 -28.02 11.82
C ALA A 359 16.12 -28.51 13.02
N GLU A 360 15.65 -28.29 14.25
CA GLU A 360 16.41 -28.62 15.47
C GLU A 360 17.02 -30.04 15.44
N GLY A 361 18.35 -30.10 15.54
CA GLY A 361 19.14 -31.30 15.81
C GLY A 361 19.30 -32.35 14.69
N ARG A 362 18.38 -32.47 13.72
CA ARG A 362 18.40 -33.58 12.75
C ARG A 362 18.71 -33.20 11.30
N TYR A 363 18.44 -31.97 10.88
CA TYR A 363 18.57 -31.55 9.48
C TYR A 363 19.26 -30.19 9.28
N PRO A 364 20.43 -29.95 9.91
CA PRO A 364 21.06 -28.64 9.91
C PRO A 364 21.48 -28.15 8.50
N SER A 365 21.77 -29.06 7.57
CA SER A 365 22.09 -28.70 6.18
C SER A 365 20.88 -28.26 5.35
N ARG A 366 19.65 -28.50 5.84
CA ARG A 366 18.40 -28.20 5.12
C ARG A 366 17.84 -26.82 5.42
N VAL A 367 18.46 -26.08 6.32
CA VAL A 367 18.06 -24.71 6.68
C VAL A 367 19.31 -23.85 6.75
N HIS A 368 19.28 -22.69 6.11
CA HIS A 368 20.35 -21.69 6.21
C HIS A 368 19.78 -20.37 6.69
N ILE A 369 20.48 -19.72 7.62
CA ILE A 369 20.13 -18.38 8.10
C ILE A 369 21.23 -17.43 7.65
N GLU A 370 20.90 -16.53 6.73
CA GLU A 370 21.77 -15.46 6.29
C GLU A 370 21.44 -14.16 7.02
N ARG A 371 22.39 -13.66 7.81
CA ARG A 371 22.29 -12.36 8.47
C ARG A 371 22.79 -11.26 7.54
N LEU A 372 21.86 -10.56 6.91
CA LEU A 372 22.15 -9.47 5.98
C LEU A 372 22.64 -8.18 6.66
N LYS A 373 23.88 -7.80 6.37
CA LYS A 373 24.50 -6.54 6.80
C LYS A 373 24.31 -5.43 5.76
N GLY A 374 24.69 -4.21 6.15
CA GLY A 374 24.78 -3.09 5.22
C GLY A 374 25.85 -3.32 4.15
N LEU A 375 25.86 -2.43 3.16
CA LEU A 375 26.78 -2.50 2.03
C LEU A 375 28.20 -2.14 2.45
N GLU A 376 29.18 -2.75 1.79
CA GLU A 376 30.57 -2.34 1.94
C GLU A 376 30.77 -0.91 1.41
N GLU A 377 31.82 -0.23 1.88
CA GLU A 377 32.05 1.20 1.56
C GLU A 377 32.07 1.45 0.04
N THR A 378 32.73 0.58 -0.73
CA THR A 378 32.81 0.67 -2.19
C THR A 378 31.45 0.46 -2.86
N GLU A 379 30.68 -0.54 -2.41
CA GLU A 379 29.35 -0.84 -2.93
C GLU A 379 28.36 0.29 -2.64
N ALA A 380 28.47 0.91 -1.46
CA ALA A 380 27.65 2.04 -1.07
C ALA A 380 27.96 3.31 -1.88
N LEU A 381 29.23 3.54 -2.26
CA LEU A 381 29.61 4.62 -3.17
C LEU A 381 29.04 4.40 -4.57
N GLU A 382 29.13 3.19 -5.11
CA GLU A 382 28.49 2.81 -6.37
C GLU A 382 26.96 3.03 -6.31
N LEU A 383 26.34 2.76 -5.15
CA LEU A 383 24.92 3.02 -4.95
C LEU A 383 24.58 4.51 -5.05
N PHE A 384 25.40 5.39 -4.46
CA PHE A 384 25.21 6.84 -4.59
C PHE A 384 25.29 7.31 -6.04
N GLU A 385 26.23 6.77 -6.82
CA GLU A 385 26.35 7.08 -8.25
C GLU A 385 25.11 6.60 -9.02
N SER A 386 24.58 5.42 -8.71
CA SER A 386 23.34 4.90 -9.31
C SER A 386 22.10 5.76 -9.02
N TRP A 387 22.18 6.58 -7.97
CA TRP A 387 21.17 7.57 -7.60
C TRP A 387 21.51 8.99 -8.08
N ASP A 388 22.40 9.15 -9.06
CA ASP A 388 22.85 10.43 -9.62
C ASP A 388 23.54 11.38 -8.62
N VAL A 389 24.08 10.87 -7.50
CA VAL A 389 24.93 11.66 -6.61
C VAL A 389 26.38 11.50 -7.08
N ARG A 390 26.85 12.47 -7.87
CA ARG A 390 28.19 12.42 -8.48
C ARG A 390 29.27 12.88 -7.50
N ILE A 391 30.35 12.11 -7.44
CA ILE A 391 31.57 12.45 -6.68
C ILE A 391 32.43 13.37 -7.56
N ARG A 392 32.59 14.64 -7.17
CA ARG A 392 33.33 15.64 -7.98
C ARG A 392 34.78 15.85 -7.53
N GLY A 393 35.18 15.24 -6.41
CA GLY A 393 36.53 15.33 -5.88
C GLY A 393 36.71 14.56 -4.58
N GLU A 394 37.91 14.63 -4.00
CA GLU A 394 38.27 13.90 -2.77
C GLU A 394 37.44 14.30 -1.54
N VAL A 395 37.02 15.56 -1.46
CA VAL A 395 36.20 16.07 -0.35
C VAL A 395 34.80 15.42 -0.38
N ASP A 396 34.17 15.34 -1.55
CA ASP A 396 32.88 14.67 -1.73
C ASP A 396 32.99 13.19 -1.35
N LEU A 397 34.05 12.55 -1.82
CA LEU A 397 34.34 11.15 -1.53
C LEU A 397 34.47 10.91 -0.02
N GLU A 398 35.28 11.70 0.69
CA GLU A 398 35.46 11.52 2.13
C GLU A 398 34.18 11.83 2.92
N ASN A 399 33.43 12.86 2.53
CA ASN A 399 32.14 13.18 3.16
C ASN A 399 31.13 12.03 3.00
N LEU A 400 31.03 11.44 1.80
CA LEU A 400 30.17 10.28 1.57
C LEU A 400 30.66 9.05 2.34
N LYS A 401 31.97 8.79 2.38
CA LYS A 401 32.53 7.69 3.18
C LYS A 401 32.19 7.83 4.67
N ARG A 402 32.29 9.03 5.23
CA ARG A 402 31.89 9.32 6.61
C ARG A 402 30.40 9.06 6.86
N ILE A 403 29.54 9.50 5.94
CA ILE A 403 28.11 9.17 5.96
C ILE A 403 27.89 7.65 5.93
N ILE A 404 28.57 6.95 5.02
CA ILE A 404 28.45 5.50 4.86
C ILE A 404 28.86 4.77 6.13
N ARG A 405 29.98 5.15 6.76
CA ARG A 405 30.46 4.55 8.02
C ARG A 405 29.48 4.79 9.17
N VAL A 406 28.92 5.99 9.30
CA VAL A 406 27.94 6.30 10.34
C VAL A 406 26.70 5.43 10.22
N TYR A 407 26.19 5.22 9.01
CA TYR A 407 25.03 4.37 8.77
C TYR A 407 25.37 2.92 8.43
N GLU A 408 26.64 2.51 8.58
CA GLU A 408 27.11 1.15 8.32
C GLU A 408 26.64 0.60 6.95
N GLY A 409 26.66 1.44 5.91
CA GLY A 409 26.24 1.03 4.57
C GLY A 409 24.74 0.74 4.42
N HIS A 410 23.88 1.21 5.33
CA HIS A 410 22.44 0.91 5.31
C HIS A 410 21.72 1.51 4.09
N PRO A 411 21.21 0.69 3.13
CA PRO A 411 20.67 1.18 1.86
C PRO A 411 19.56 2.22 2.00
N LEU A 412 18.54 2.00 2.84
CA LEU A 412 17.46 2.99 3.01
C LEU A 412 17.94 4.34 3.56
N ALA A 413 18.86 4.34 4.53
CA ALA A 413 19.39 5.58 5.10
C ALA A 413 20.17 6.37 4.03
N LEU A 414 21.03 5.68 3.28
CA LEU A 414 21.79 6.27 2.18
C LEU A 414 20.88 6.77 1.06
N ARG A 415 19.81 6.02 0.73
CA ARG A 415 18.83 6.39 -0.31
C ARG A 415 18.14 7.70 0.02
N VAL A 416 17.72 7.86 1.28
CA VAL A 416 17.07 9.09 1.75
C VAL A 416 18.05 10.27 1.73
N ILE A 417 19.31 10.07 2.15
CA ILE A 417 20.38 11.07 2.07
C ILE A 417 20.63 11.49 0.61
N ALA A 418 20.72 10.53 -0.30
CA ALA A 418 20.88 10.80 -1.73
C ALA A 418 19.70 11.63 -2.27
N GLY A 419 18.48 11.30 -1.87
CA GLY A 419 17.27 12.05 -2.20
C GLY A 419 17.33 13.52 -1.73
N GLU A 420 17.90 13.79 -0.55
CA GLU A 420 18.10 15.15 -0.06
C GLU A 420 19.21 15.88 -0.83
N ILE A 421 20.35 15.24 -1.08
CA ILE A 421 21.48 15.83 -1.83
C ILE A 421 21.03 16.24 -3.24
N ARG A 422 20.23 15.41 -3.93
CA ARG A 422 19.79 15.67 -5.31
C ARG A 422 18.83 16.86 -5.42
N MET A 423 18.08 17.15 -4.36
CA MET A 423 17.00 18.12 -4.41
C MET A 423 17.47 19.53 -4.00
N PRO A 424 16.72 20.58 -4.38
CA PRO A 424 16.97 21.91 -3.85
C PRO A 424 16.97 21.90 -2.30
N PRO A 425 17.89 22.67 -1.67
CA PRO A 425 18.80 23.64 -2.29
C PRO A 425 20.11 23.06 -2.87
N TYR A 426 20.44 21.79 -2.63
CA TYR A 426 21.76 21.22 -2.90
C TYR A 426 21.99 20.83 -4.36
N ASN A 427 20.95 20.40 -5.08
CA ASN A 427 21.03 20.08 -6.53
C ASN A 427 22.21 19.17 -6.93
N GLY A 428 22.50 18.17 -6.09
CA GLY A 428 23.59 17.23 -6.28
C GLY A 428 24.95 17.66 -5.68
N ASP A 429 25.01 18.79 -4.98
CA ASP A 429 26.23 19.26 -4.31
C ASP A 429 26.39 18.62 -2.92
N VAL A 430 27.31 17.66 -2.83
CA VAL A 430 27.63 16.94 -1.60
C VAL A 430 28.25 17.85 -0.54
N GLN A 431 29.07 18.83 -0.94
CA GLN A 431 29.74 19.72 0.00
C GLN A 431 28.77 20.72 0.62
N ALA A 432 27.84 21.27 -0.18
CA ALA A 432 26.78 22.13 0.34
C ALA A 432 25.89 21.38 1.33
N TYR A 433 25.50 20.13 1.02
CA TYR A 433 24.75 19.28 1.94
C TYR A 433 25.57 18.98 3.22
N TRP A 434 26.87 18.72 3.07
CA TRP A 434 27.77 18.48 4.19
C TRP A 434 27.96 19.72 5.07
N TYR A 435 28.00 20.92 4.50
CA TYR A 435 28.11 22.17 5.25
C TYR A 435 26.92 22.34 6.21
N ASP A 436 25.71 22.05 5.76
CA ASP A 436 24.50 22.21 6.59
C ASP A 436 24.29 21.09 7.61
N TYR A 437 24.69 19.85 7.28
CA TYR A 437 24.33 18.66 8.05
C TYR A 437 25.50 17.77 8.48
N GLY A 438 26.74 18.12 8.16
CA GLY A 438 27.95 17.36 8.50
C GLY A 438 28.21 17.31 10.01
N ASP A 439 27.78 18.31 10.77
CA ASP A 439 27.87 18.31 12.23
C ASP A 439 27.02 17.20 12.85
N GLU A 440 25.87 16.87 12.25
CA GLU A 440 25.04 15.76 12.69
C GLU A 440 25.75 14.42 12.52
N ILE A 441 26.48 14.24 11.42
CA ILE A 441 27.29 13.04 11.14
C ILE A 441 28.44 12.98 12.14
N THR A 442 29.15 14.09 12.33
CA THR A 442 30.27 14.22 13.27
C THR A 442 29.84 13.94 14.72
N ALA A 443 28.65 14.38 15.12
CA ALA A 443 28.11 14.08 16.44
C ALA A 443 27.88 12.58 16.64
N VAL A 444 27.39 11.87 15.62
CA VAL A 444 27.18 10.42 15.69
C VAL A 444 28.52 9.66 15.68
N GLU A 445 29.49 10.10 14.89
CA GLU A 445 30.86 9.54 14.91
C GLU A 445 31.46 9.61 16.32
N ARG A 446 31.35 10.76 17.00
CA ARG A 446 31.83 10.93 18.38
C ARG A 446 31.11 9.99 19.36
N MET A 447 29.79 9.85 19.24
CA MET A 447 29.02 8.93 20.07
C MET A 447 29.48 7.47 19.87
N LYS A 448 29.66 7.04 18.62
CA LYS A 448 30.15 5.68 18.31
C LYS A 448 31.56 5.43 18.84
N GLY A 449 32.49 6.36 18.63
CA GLY A 449 33.87 6.25 19.15
C GLY A 449 33.93 6.07 20.67
N THR A 450 33.12 6.82 21.42
CA THR A 450 33.05 6.66 22.89
C THR A 450 32.40 5.35 23.36
N SER A 451 31.53 4.74 22.55
CA SER A 451 30.90 3.45 22.87
C SER A 451 31.81 2.26 22.57
N GLU A 452 32.63 2.34 21.52
CA GLU A 452 33.61 1.30 21.17
C GLU A 452 34.76 1.19 22.18
N GLU A 453 35.17 2.30 22.80
CA GLU A 453 36.17 2.28 23.89
C GLU A 453 35.65 1.61 25.17
N LYS A 454 34.34 1.71 25.47
CA LYS A 454 33.71 1.07 26.63
C LYS A 454 33.36 -0.40 26.45
N SER A 455 33.33 -0.89 25.21
CA SER A 455 32.87 -2.25 24.87
C SER A 455 34.01 -3.24 24.62
N ARG A 456 35.27 -2.85 24.81
CA ARG A 456 36.44 -3.75 24.71
C ARG A 456 36.54 -4.80 25.83
N GLU A 457 35.73 -4.72 26.90
CA GLU A 457 35.73 -5.70 28.00
C GLU A 457 34.63 -6.79 27.89
N ASP A 458 33.67 -6.66 26.97
CA ASP A 458 32.56 -7.62 26.84
C ASP A 458 32.57 -8.33 25.48
N LYS A 459 32.50 -9.67 25.51
CA LYS A 459 32.39 -10.50 24.30
C LYS A 459 31.13 -10.10 23.51
N PRO A 460 31.23 -9.86 22.19
CA PRO A 460 30.07 -9.45 21.39
C PRO A 460 29.08 -10.62 21.29
N ARG A 461 27.91 -10.48 21.93
CA ARG A 461 26.77 -11.39 21.70
C ARG A 461 26.16 -11.07 20.33
N ILE A 462 26.00 -12.12 19.53
CA ILE A 462 25.77 -12.13 18.07
C ILE A 462 24.29 -11.91 17.68
N ASP A 463 23.42 -11.73 18.68
CA ASP A 463 21.97 -11.91 18.50
C ASP A 463 21.23 -10.59 18.21
N ARG A 464 21.94 -9.47 18.19
CA ARG A 464 21.36 -8.15 17.95
C ARG A 464 22.16 -7.42 16.89
N TYR A 465 21.56 -7.25 15.71
CA TYR A 465 21.85 -6.03 14.94
C TYR A 465 21.75 -4.85 15.90
N SER A 466 22.77 -3.99 15.93
CA SER A 466 22.91 -3.06 17.06
C SER A 466 21.63 -2.23 17.20
N ILE A 467 21.02 -2.26 18.39
CA ILE A 467 19.86 -1.42 18.71
C ILE A 467 20.16 0.04 18.31
N GLY A 468 21.44 0.44 18.44
CA GLY A 468 21.97 1.72 17.99
C GLY A 468 21.80 2.02 16.50
N LEU A 469 22.04 1.07 15.59
CA LEU A 469 21.89 1.31 14.15
C LEU A 469 20.42 1.47 13.77
N THR A 470 19.53 0.63 14.30
CA THR A 470 18.07 0.75 14.07
C THR A 470 17.55 2.11 14.53
N ASP A 471 17.93 2.54 15.73
CA ASP A 471 17.55 3.86 16.27
C ASP A 471 18.14 5.01 15.45
N LEU A 472 19.39 4.87 15.00
CA LEU A 472 20.08 5.87 14.19
C LEU A 472 19.40 6.05 12.82
N VAL A 473 18.99 4.96 12.17
CA VAL A 473 18.27 5.00 10.89
C VAL A 473 16.88 5.59 11.09
N LYS A 474 16.14 5.21 12.16
CA LYS A 474 14.85 5.81 12.49
C LYS A 474 14.98 7.33 12.70
N LYS A 475 15.95 7.77 13.50
CA LYS A 475 16.25 9.19 13.73
C LYS A 475 16.62 9.90 12.43
N ARG A 476 17.36 9.25 11.53
CA ARG A 476 17.70 9.84 10.23
C ARG A 476 16.48 10.11 9.37
N ILE A 477 15.59 9.13 9.27
CA ILE A 477 14.35 9.29 8.52
C ILE A 477 13.51 10.40 9.15
N ASP A 478 13.38 10.43 10.48
CA ASP A 478 12.67 11.50 11.19
C ASP A 478 13.22 12.92 10.92
N ARG A 479 14.54 13.08 10.86
CA ARG A 479 15.18 14.36 10.45
C ARG A 479 14.87 14.72 9.01
N THR A 480 14.81 13.74 8.12
CA THR A 480 14.41 13.95 6.72
C THR A 480 12.99 14.51 6.65
N PHE A 481 12.05 13.97 7.44
CA PHE A 481 10.69 14.51 7.54
C PHE A 481 10.70 15.94 8.06
N THR A 482 11.50 16.23 9.09
CA THR A 482 11.63 17.59 9.64
C THR A 482 12.13 18.59 8.58
N ARG A 483 13.09 18.19 7.75
CA ARG A 483 13.62 19.02 6.66
C ARG A 483 12.64 19.15 5.50
N LEU A 484 11.97 18.05 5.13
CA LEU A 484 10.91 18.05 4.12
C LEU A 484 9.76 18.97 4.52
N TYR A 485 9.32 18.93 5.78
CA TYR A 485 8.27 19.81 6.28
C TYR A 485 8.66 21.28 6.18
N LYS A 486 9.91 21.64 6.49
CA LYS A 486 10.41 23.01 6.37
C LYS A 486 10.52 23.49 4.92
N ALA A 487 11.00 22.64 4.03
CA ALA A 487 11.24 22.99 2.63
C ALA A 487 9.96 22.93 1.78
N GLU A 488 9.17 21.87 1.94
CA GLU A 488 8.01 21.54 1.11
C GLU A 488 6.88 20.94 1.97
N PRO A 489 6.16 21.77 2.75
CA PRO A 489 5.16 21.32 3.71
C PRO A 489 4.08 20.40 3.10
N LEU A 490 3.65 20.70 1.86
CA LEU A 490 2.63 19.91 1.16
C LEU A 490 3.10 18.51 0.79
N ALA A 491 4.38 18.33 0.45
CA ALA A 491 4.95 17.01 0.20
C ALA A 491 4.99 16.20 1.51
N CYS A 492 5.38 16.84 2.62
CA CYS A 492 5.36 16.20 3.93
C CYS A 492 3.92 15.81 4.34
N LEU A 493 2.94 16.69 4.14
CA LEU A 493 1.53 16.41 4.43
C LEU A 493 1.00 15.25 3.59
N MET A 494 1.27 15.26 2.28
CA MET A 494 0.92 14.16 1.38
C MET A 494 1.54 12.84 1.83
N LEU A 495 2.81 12.84 2.27
CA LEU A 495 3.49 11.65 2.76
C LEU A 495 2.84 11.11 4.05
N CYS A 496 2.56 11.99 5.02
CA CYS A 496 1.91 11.63 6.28
C CYS A 496 0.50 11.07 6.06
N GLN A 497 -0.33 11.74 5.25
CA GLN A 497 -1.68 11.28 4.96
C GLN A 497 -1.70 10.01 4.10
N GLY A 498 -0.80 9.90 3.12
CA GLY A 498 -0.64 8.72 2.28
C GLY A 498 -0.12 7.49 3.05
N ALA A 499 0.58 7.68 4.18
CA ALA A 499 1.06 6.58 5.02
C ALA A 499 -0.07 5.75 5.66
N VAL A 500 -1.32 6.26 5.67
CA VAL A 500 -2.50 5.51 6.10
C VAL A 500 -2.73 4.30 5.20
N TYR A 501 -2.43 4.41 3.90
CA TYR A 501 -2.51 3.28 2.98
C TYR A 501 -1.46 2.23 3.37
N ARG A 502 -1.92 1.02 3.68
CA ARG A 502 -1.05 -0.14 3.96
C ARG A 502 -0.45 -0.73 2.69
N ARG A 503 -1.20 -0.70 1.59
CA ARG A 503 -0.82 -1.25 0.28
C ARG A 503 -0.48 -0.14 -0.69
N ALA A 504 0.24 -0.47 -1.76
CA ALA A 504 0.49 0.47 -2.83
C ALA A 504 -0.82 0.89 -3.50
N VAL A 505 -0.95 2.19 -3.75
CA VAL A 505 -2.13 2.80 -4.37
C VAL A 505 -1.74 3.67 -5.55
N GLU A 506 -2.68 3.92 -6.45
CA GLU A 506 -2.44 4.75 -7.63
C GLU A 506 -2.06 6.19 -7.24
N ARG A 507 -1.34 6.87 -8.14
CA ARG A 507 -0.98 8.30 -8.01
C ARG A 507 -2.20 9.18 -7.68
N SER A 508 -3.35 8.87 -8.27
CA SER A 508 -4.61 9.60 -8.02
C SER A 508 -4.99 9.62 -6.53
N ALA A 509 -4.81 8.51 -5.81
CA ALA A 509 -5.07 8.44 -4.37
C ALA A 509 -4.14 9.32 -3.54
N TRP A 510 -2.87 9.41 -3.95
CA TRP A 510 -1.89 10.31 -3.31
C TRP A 510 -2.24 11.78 -3.52
N LEU A 511 -2.66 12.17 -4.72
CA LEU A 511 -3.09 13.54 -5.02
C LEU A 511 -4.36 13.93 -4.25
N LEU A 512 -5.27 12.97 -4.02
CA LEU A 512 -6.48 13.16 -3.23
C LEU A 512 -6.21 13.43 -1.74
N ALA A 513 -5.04 13.03 -1.22
CA ALA A 513 -4.67 13.31 0.17
C ALA A 513 -4.73 14.82 0.46
N ILE A 514 -4.19 15.63 -0.46
CA ILE A 514 -4.12 17.09 -0.36
C ILE A 514 -5.00 17.78 -1.41
N ALA A 515 -6.21 17.25 -1.62
CA ALA A 515 -7.14 17.66 -2.69
C ALA A 515 -7.57 19.14 -2.61
N GLU A 516 -7.47 19.77 -1.44
CA GLU A 516 -7.78 21.19 -1.21
C GLU A 516 -6.79 22.16 -1.87
N HIS A 517 -5.61 21.67 -2.27
CA HIS A 517 -4.58 22.48 -2.94
C HIS A 517 -4.71 22.43 -4.47
N SER A 518 -4.05 23.35 -5.19
CA SER A 518 -4.08 23.39 -6.65
C SER A 518 -3.46 22.13 -7.27
N HIS A 519 -3.90 21.74 -8.47
CA HIS A 519 -3.35 20.57 -9.17
C HIS A 519 -1.82 20.67 -9.41
N GLU A 520 -1.31 21.88 -9.65
CA GLU A 520 0.14 22.12 -9.78
C GLU A 520 0.87 21.84 -8.47
N ALA A 521 0.34 22.30 -7.33
CA ALA A 521 0.91 22.05 -6.01
C ALA A 521 0.87 20.56 -5.65
N GLN A 522 -0.24 19.88 -5.97
CA GLN A 522 -0.37 18.43 -5.78
C GLN A 522 0.66 17.65 -6.60
N ALA A 523 0.79 18.00 -7.89
CA ALA A 523 1.75 17.36 -8.79
C ALA A 523 3.20 17.59 -8.34
N SER A 524 3.53 18.82 -7.91
CA SER A 524 4.85 19.17 -7.39
C SER A 524 5.17 18.40 -6.11
N ALA A 525 4.23 18.33 -5.16
CA ALA A 525 4.39 17.58 -3.91
C ALA A 525 4.68 16.10 -4.18
N PHE A 526 3.87 15.46 -5.04
CA PHE A 526 4.07 14.06 -5.43
C PHE A 526 5.44 13.84 -6.09
N GLN A 527 5.81 14.71 -7.04
CA GLN A 527 7.10 14.62 -7.73
C GLN A 527 8.28 14.79 -6.77
N SER A 528 8.16 15.64 -5.76
CA SER A 528 9.18 15.81 -4.73
C SER A 528 9.39 14.52 -3.92
N LEU A 529 8.30 13.87 -3.51
CA LEU A 529 8.36 12.59 -2.80
C LEU A 529 9.04 11.50 -3.64
N GLN A 530 8.72 11.41 -4.93
CA GLN A 530 9.39 10.48 -5.85
C GLN A 530 10.88 10.78 -6.01
N ARG A 531 11.24 12.04 -6.29
CA ARG A 531 12.65 12.45 -6.52
C ARG A 531 13.53 12.29 -5.28
N ARG A 532 12.94 12.44 -4.08
CA ARG A 532 13.58 12.19 -2.78
C ARG A 532 13.60 10.73 -2.36
N PHE A 533 13.11 9.81 -3.21
CA PHE A 533 13.03 8.38 -2.93
C PHE A 533 12.19 8.02 -1.69
N LEU A 534 11.18 8.83 -1.38
CA LEU A 534 10.28 8.58 -0.24
C LEU A 534 9.10 7.69 -0.62
N LEU A 535 8.92 7.43 -1.93
CA LEU A 535 7.95 6.49 -2.49
C LEU A 535 8.67 5.36 -3.25
N GLU A 536 8.14 4.16 -3.10
CA GLU A 536 8.45 2.97 -3.87
C GLU A 536 7.36 2.74 -4.90
N GLU A 537 7.74 2.19 -6.04
CA GLU A 537 6.84 1.94 -7.17
C GLU A 537 6.59 0.44 -7.27
N GLU A 538 5.32 0.07 -7.39
CA GLU A 538 4.89 -1.31 -7.66
C GLU A 538 4.19 -1.35 -9.01
N TYR A 539 4.56 -2.33 -9.81
CA TYR A 539 4.04 -2.48 -11.16
C TYR A 539 3.02 -3.63 -11.17
N THR A 540 1.86 -3.34 -11.73
CA THR A 540 0.88 -4.35 -12.13
C THR A 540 0.83 -4.39 -13.65
N GLU A 541 0.23 -5.42 -14.24
CA GLU A 541 0.13 -5.54 -15.71
C GLU A 541 -0.48 -4.30 -16.40
N ARG A 542 -1.27 -3.48 -15.67
CA ARG A 542 -1.99 -2.33 -16.24
C ARG A 542 -1.67 -0.98 -15.58
N LYS A 543 -1.03 -0.94 -14.40
CA LYS A 543 -0.92 0.28 -13.58
C LYS A 543 0.36 0.33 -12.76
N VAL A 544 0.82 1.56 -12.46
CA VAL A 544 1.88 1.83 -11.48
C VAL A 544 1.24 2.31 -10.18
N LEU A 545 1.58 1.63 -9.09
CA LEU A 545 1.13 1.91 -7.73
C LEU A 545 2.31 2.44 -6.90
N TYR A 546 2.01 3.17 -5.84
CA TYR A 546 3.01 3.82 -5.00
C TYR A 546 2.72 3.57 -3.52
N ARG A 547 3.79 3.31 -2.76
CA ARG A 547 3.75 3.25 -1.29
C ARG A 547 5.04 3.79 -0.69
N PRO A 548 5.04 4.29 0.56
CA PRO A 548 6.28 4.50 1.27
C PRO A 548 6.87 3.16 1.71
N HIS A 549 8.20 3.10 1.87
CA HIS A 549 8.85 1.99 2.56
C HIS A 549 8.30 1.83 3.99
N SER A 550 8.24 0.62 4.54
CA SER A 550 7.61 0.33 5.85
C SER A 550 8.14 1.20 7.01
N LEU A 551 9.45 1.44 7.08
CA LEU A 551 10.03 2.35 8.08
C LEU A 551 9.66 3.82 7.85
N ILE A 552 9.64 4.28 6.59
CA ILE A 552 9.20 5.64 6.23
C ILE A 552 7.72 5.82 6.60
N ARG A 553 6.88 4.83 6.29
CA ARG A 553 5.47 4.78 6.64
C ARG A 553 5.27 4.88 8.15
N ARG A 554 6.04 4.13 8.95
CA ARG A 554 5.96 4.16 10.41
C ARG A 554 6.27 5.55 10.96
N VAL A 555 7.38 6.17 10.52
CA VAL A 555 7.74 7.53 10.93
C VAL A 555 6.69 8.55 10.47
N ALA A 556 6.14 8.41 9.27
CA ALA A 556 5.08 9.26 8.75
C ALA A 556 3.80 9.20 9.60
N LEU A 557 3.40 8.01 10.07
CA LEU A 557 2.26 7.83 10.97
C LEU A 557 2.51 8.44 12.36
N ASP A 558 3.71 8.24 12.92
CA ASP A 558 4.13 8.87 14.18
C ASP A 558 4.01 10.41 14.09
N ARG A 559 4.37 10.99 12.94
CA ARG A 559 4.27 12.44 12.66
C ARG A 559 2.86 12.91 12.35
N LEU A 560 2.05 12.12 11.66
CA LEU A 560 0.64 12.45 11.39
C LEU A 560 -0.12 12.65 12.70
N ALA A 561 0.08 11.76 13.68
CA ALA A 561 -0.53 11.87 15.00
C ALA A 561 -0.14 13.18 15.73
N GLN A 562 1.07 13.69 15.53
CA GLN A 562 1.52 14.96 16.10
C GLN A 562 0.88 16.17 15.40
N LEU A 563 0.78 16.14 14.07
CA LEU A 563 0.15 17.20 13.28
C LEU A 563 -1.36 17.32 13.56
N GLU A 564 -2.03 16.22 13.85
CA GLU A 564 -3.46 16.22 14.23
C GLU A 564 -3.69 16.84 15.62
N VAL A 565 -2.70 16.75 16.53
CA VAL A 565 -2.74 17.37 17.86
C VAL A 565 -2.48 18.88 17.79
N GLU A 566 -1.61 19.36 16.90
CA GLU A 566 -1.32 20.79 16.73
C GLU A 566 -2.47 21.59 16.05
N VAL A 567 -3.40 20.91 15.35
CA VAL A 567 -4.57 21.53 14.70
C VAL A 567 -5.80 21.59 15.64
N LEU A 568 -5.69 21.03 16.85
CA LEU A 568 -6.66 21.23 17.95
C LEU A 568 -6.04 22.15 19.03
N PRO A 569 -6.18 23.48 18.93
CA PRO A 569 -6.20 24.28 20.13
C PRO A 569 -7.53 24.03 20.85
N LEU A 570 -7.40 23.87 22.18
CA LEU A 570 -8.47 23.86 23.19
C LEU A 570 -9.60 24.86 22.91
#